data_AF-A0A6I3KVB1-F1
#
_entry.id   AF-A0A6I3KVB1-F1
#
_cell.length_a   1.000
_cell.length_b   1.000
_cell.length_c   1.000
_cell.angle_alpha   90.00
_cell.angle_beta   90.00
_cell.angle_gamma   90.00
#
_symmetry.space_group_name_H-M   'P 1'
#
loop_
_entity.id
_entity.type
_entity.pdbx_description
1 polymer ?
#
loop_
_entity_poly.entity_id
_entity_poly.type
_entity_poly.pdbx_seq_one_letter_code
_entity_poly.pdbx_strand_id
1 'polypeptide(L)'
;MVWVSAAAFGVAWWLGLYLLARDPRKPLLRRAAAGLLAFAGAVVADRLAGADPWFGGARIVLVCAPVLAFSGAFVRLLPRGAVERVDRWWRVGLLPLCALLAMPAAGGFLPAGYLLGALTLLALLGTMLGMLGQHAEWSEDSRRSAAGLLTVGALLLGLSTALILLGLNVLPRTAMLSVIAADLVVLGLGIAVLDAYDEGEGLRADMIHSLVVSGATAAVFGGQAALALTLVGERPVLVALFFGAVAAAITLQVLNRLLQVGADRVAFASDPQLCAARIELRSATEALLRKGSDNGLHTGG
;
A
#
# COMPACT_ATOMS: atom_id res chain seq x y z
N MET A 1 -17.94 12.95 -6.98
CA MET A 1 -16.70 12.18 -7.28
C MET A 1 -15.83 11.92 -6.05
N VAL A 2 -15.89 12.79 -5.03
CA VAL A 2 -15.05 12.69 -3.81
C VAL A 2 -15.21 11.37 -3.08
N TRP A 3 -16.42 10.81 -2.96
CA TRP A 3 -16.67 9.56 -2.22
C TRP A 3 -15.90 8.34 -2.73
N VAL A 4 -15.86 8.13 -4.05
CA VAL A 4 -15.11 7.03 -4.66
C VAL A 4 -13.62 7.15 -4.36
N SER A 5 -13.09 8.37 -4.43
CA SER A 5 -11.70 8.63 -4.10
C SER A 5 -11.40 8.56 -2.62
N ALA A 6 -12.35 8.92 -1.76
CA ALA A 6 -12.24 8.72 -0.32
C ALA A 6 -12.10 7.23 0.03
N ALA A 7 -12.93 6.38 -0.59
CA ALA A 7 -12.87 4.94 -0.39
C ALA A 7 -11.56 4.35 -0.93
N ALA A 8 -11.19 4.67 -2.17
CA ALA A 8 -9.93 4.22 -2.77
C ALA A 8 -8.70 4.67 -1.97
N PHE A 9 -8.69 5.93 -1.54
CA PHE A 9 -7.66 6.49 -0.66
C PHE A 9 -7.62 5.76 0.68
N GLY A 10 -8.76 5.64 1.36
CA GLY A 10 -8.83 5.07 2.71
C GLY A 10 -8.34 3.63 2.74
N VAL A 11 -8.79 2.81 1.78
CA VAL A 11 -8.36 1.41 1.68
C VAL A 11 -6.87 1.30 1.33
N ALA A 12 -6.37 2.06 0.34
CA ALA A 12 -4.96 2.01 -0.02
C ALA A 12 -4.05 2.55 1.10
N TRP A 13 -4.45 3.63 1.76
CA TRP A 13 -3.73 4.22 2.89
C TRP A 13 -3.68 3.27 4.07
N TRP A 14 -4.84 2.70 4.46
CA TRP A 14 -4.92 1.70 5.52
C TRP A 14 -4.08 0.47 5.21
N LEU A 15 -4.26 -0.14 4.03
CA LEU A 15 -3.54 -1.36 3.67
C LEU A 15 -2.03 -1.11 3.56
N GLY A 16 -1.62 0.04 3.02
CA GLY A 16 -0.21 0.42 2.96
C GLY A 16 0.43 0.57 4.34
N LEU A 17 -0.26 1.25 5.26
CA LEU A 17 0.20 1.36 6.64
C LEU A 17 0.15 0.03 7.40
N TYR A 18 -0.86 -0.81 7.13
CA TYR A 18 -1.00 -2.13 7.75
C TYR A 18 0.19 -3.02 7.40
N LEU A 19 0.55 -3.11 6.11
CA LEU A 19 1.73 -3.85 5.67
C LEU A 19 3.02 -3.31 6.29
N LEU A 20 3.14 -1.98 6.43
CA LEU A 20 4.32 -1.37 7.04
C LEU A 20 4.40 -1.61 8.55
N ALA A 21 3.26 -1.61 9.24
CA ALA A 21 3.18 -1.83 10.68
C ALA A 21 3.44 -3.30 11.06
N ARG A 22 3.11 -4.23 10.16
CA ARG A 22 3.27 -5.66 10.39
C ARG A 22 4.72 -6.08 10.60
N ASP A 23 5.58 -5.78 9.63
CA ASP A 23 7.04 -5.88 9.82
C ASP A 23 7.79 -4.81 8.99
N PRO A 24 8.22 -3.70 9.62
CA PRO A 24 8.93 -2.64 8.93
C PRO A 24 10.35 -3.04 8.49
N ARG A 25 10.86 -4.21 8.91
CA ARG A 25 12.19 -4.70 8.50
C ARG A 25 12.14 -5.48 7.20
N LYS A 26 10.97 -6.03 6.82
CA LYS A 26 10.81 -6.80 5.58
C LYS A 26 10.79 -5.88 4.35
N PRO A 27 11.76 -6.00 3.42
CA PRO A 27 11.81 -5.14 2.24
C PRO A 27 10.63 -5.38 1.28
N LEU A 28 10.05 -6.58 1.28
CA LEU A 28 8.85 -6.91 0.51
C LEU A 28 7.65 -6.04 0.95
N LEU A 29 7.34 -6.05 2.24
CA LEU A 29 6.23 -5.28 2.82
C LEU A 29 6.43 -3.77 2.63
N ARG A 30 7.65 -3.27 2.84
CA ARG A 30 7.96 -1.85 2.63
C ARG A 30 7.70 -1.38 1.20
N ARG A 31 8.01 -2.20 0.20
CA ARG A 31 7.82 -1.85 -1.22
C ARG A 31 6.36 -1.90 -1.62
N ALA A 32 5.63 -2.91 -1.15
CA ALA A 32 4.18 -2.99 -1.32
C ALA A 32 3.47 -1.79 -0.67
N ALA A 33 3.82 -1.50 0.58
CA ALA A 33 3.34 -0.33 1.31
C ALA A 33 3.66 0.97 0.57
N ALA A 34 4.87 1.14 0.07
CA ALA A 34 5.24 2.32 -0.72
C ALA A 34 4.37 2.48 -1.98
N GLY A 35 4.03 1.38 -2.67
CA GLY A 35 3.14 1.44 -3.82
C GLY A 35 1.72 1.88 -3.45
N LEU A 36 1.15 1.31 -2.40
CA LEU A 36 -0.17 1.66 -1.88
C LEU A 36 -0.24 3.11 -1.39
N LEU A 37 0.77 3.56 -0.64
CA LEU A 37 0.87 4.93 -0.14
C LEU A 37 1.11 5.94 -1.27
N ALA A 38 1.91 5.58 -2.28
CA ALA A 38 2.10 6.40 -3.47
C ALA A 38 0.80 6.59 -4.24
N PHE A 39 0.00 5.53 -4.41
CA PHE A 39 -1.33 5.64 -5.01
C PHE A 39 -2.28 6.50 -4.17
N ALA A 40 -2.32 6.32 -2.85
CA ALA A 40 -3.13 7.15 -1.97
C ALA A 40 -2.74 8.64 -2.07
N GLY A 41 -1.44 8.95 -2.09
CA GLY A 41 -0.93 10.29 -2.34
C GLY A 41 -1.33 10.83 -3.72
N ALA A 42 -1.27 9.99 -4.76
CA ALA A 42 -1.71 10.35 -6.12
C ALA A 42 -3.20 10.70 -6.18
N VAL A 43 -4.05 9.98 -5.44
CA VAL A 43 -5.50 10.26 -5.37
C VAL A 43 -5.75 11.64 -4.74
N VAL A 44 -5.04 11.98 -3.66
CA VAL A 44 -5.17 13.29 -3.02
C VAL A 44 -4.63 14.40 -3.92
N ALA A 45 -3.46 14.19 -4.53
CA ALA A 45 -2.87 15.15 -5.46
C ALA A 45 -3.80 15.45 -6.65
N ASP A 46 -4.40 14.42 -7.25
CA ASP A 46 -5.41 14.56 -8.32
C ASP A 46 -6.62 15.39 -7.89
N ARG A 47 -7.02 15.30 -6.61
CA ARG A 47 -8.15 16.08 -6.08
C ARG A 47 -7.82 17.53 -5.79
N LEU A 48 -6.60 17.79 -5.31
CA LEU A 48 -6.16 19.15 -4.99
C LEU A 48 -5.74 19.93 -6.25
N ALA A 49 -5.26 19.21 -7.27
CA ALA A 49 -4.85 19.78 -8.56
C ALA A 49 -6.00 20.36 -9.40
N GLY A 50 -7.23 19.87 -9.22
CA GLY A 50 -8.36 20.28 -10.06
C GLY A 50 -8.13 20.02 -11.56
N ALA A 51 -8.58 20.94 -12.41
CA ALA A 51 -8.47 20.84 -13.88
C ALA A 51 -7.16 21.42 -14.45
N ASP A 52 -6.14 21.67 -13.62
CA ASP A 52 -4.93 22.38 -14.02
C ASP A 52 -4.09 21.58 -15.05
N PRO A 53 -3.78 22.14 -16.24
CA PRO A 53 -2.99 21.49 -17.28
C PRO A 53 -1.60 21.01 -16.84
N TRP A 54 -0.99 21.65 -15.83
CA TRP A 54 0.32 21.26 -15.29
C TRP A 54 0.35 19.82 -14.78
N PHE A 55 -0.79 19.27 -14.38
CA PHE A 55 -0.88 17.90 -13.88
C PHE A 55 -0.92 16.83 -14.98
N GLY A 56 -0.96 17.18 -16.27
CA GLY A 56 -0.95 16.18 -17.35
C GLY A 56 0.28 15.26 -17.27
N GLY A 57 1.47 15.86 -17.14
CA GLY A 57 2.74 15.14 -16.99
C GLY A 57 2.93 14.52 -15.61
N ALA A 58 2.64 15.28 -14.55
CA ALA A 58 2.75 14.80 -13.17
C ALA A 58 1.83 13.59 -12.88
N ARG A 59 0.66 13.54 -13.52
CA ARG A 59 -0.27 12.41 -13.41
C ARG A 59 0.34 11.12 -13.97
N ILE A 60 1.12 11.19 -15.05
CA ILE A 60 1.83 10.01 -15.58
C ILE A 60 2.83 9.51 -14.54
N VAL A 61 3.62 10.41 -13.93
CA VAL A 61 4.57 10.04 -12.88
C VAL A 61 3.88 9.38 -11.69
N LEU A 62 2.76 9.95 -11.24
CA LEU A 62 1.96 9.44 -10.13
C LEU A 62 1.35 8.05 -10.42
N VAL A 63 0.96 7.77 -11.66
CA VAL A 63 0.47 6.45 -12.09
C VAL A 63 1.61 5.42 -12.15
N CYS A 64 2.79 5.83 -12.59
CA CYS A 64 3.96 4.95 -12.67
C CYS A 64 4.56 4.58 -11.30
N ALA A 65 4.40 5.43 -10.29
CA ALA A 65 4.95 5.22 -8.95
C ALA A 65 4.51 3.90 -8.27
N PRO A 66 3.20 3.56 -8.17
CA PRO A 66 2.77 2.28 -7.60
C PRO A 66 3.28 1.09 -8.41
N VAL A 67 3.27 1.18 -9.74
CA VAL A 67 3.77 0.12 -10.63
C VAL A 67 5.25 -0.16 -10.40
N LEU A 68 6.06 0.89 -10.31
CA LEU A 68 7.48 0.76 -9.98
C LEU A 68 7.67 0.12 -8.61
N ALA A 69 6.94 0.57 -7.59
CA ALA A 69 7.04 0.03 -6.24
C ALA A 69 6.67 -1.47 -6.18
N PHE A 70 5.57 -1.87 -6.82
CA PHE A 70 5.17 -3.27 -6.90
C PHE A 70 6.13 -4.11 -7.74
N SER A 71 6.70 -3.60 -8.84
CA SER A 71 7.77 -4.31 -9.55
C SER A 71 8.94 -4.66 -8.63
N GLY A 72 9.32 -3.74 -7.73
CA GLY A 72 10.33 -3.99 -6.71
C GLY A 72 9.89 -5.00 -5.65
N ALA A 73 8.59 -5.06 -5.32
CA ALA A 73 8.06 -6.09 -4.43
C ALA A 73 8.20 -7.47 -5.07
N PHE A 74 7.85 -7.60 -6.36
CA PHE A 74 8.03 -8.83 -7.13
C PHE A 74 9.50 -9.25 -7.27
N VAL A 75 10.44 -8.30 -7.35
CA VAL A 75 11.88 -8.63 -7.32
C VAL A 75 12.24 -9.45 -6.08
N ARG A 76 11.60 -9.18 -4.92
CA ARG A 76 11.87 -9.93 -3.68
C ARG A 76 11.29 -11.34 -3.65
N LEU A 77 10.45 -11.68 -4.62
CA LEU A 77 9.87 -13.00 -4.82
C LEU A 77 10.65 -13.84 -5.87
N LEU A 78 11.72 -13.28 -6.44
CA LEU A 78 12.62 -14.00 -7.34
C LEU A 78 13.50 -15.03 -6.60
N PRO A 79 14.10 -16.00 -7.32
CA PRO A 79 14.94 -17.02 -6.71
C PRO A 79 16.14 -16.41 -5.98
N ARG A 80 16.62 -17.06 -4.92
CA ARG A 80 17.78 -16.58 -4.12
C ARG A 80 19.03 -16.27 -4.96
N GLY A 81 19.25 -17.00 -6.06
CA GLY A 81 20.39 -16.76 -6.96
C GLY A 81 20.25 -15.52 -7.85
N ALA A 82 19.02 -15.07 -8.14
CA ALA A 82 18.76 -13.91 -9.00
C ALA A 82 18.33 -12.67 -8.21
N VAL A 83 17.70 -12.83 -7.04
CA VAL A 83 17.13 -11.73 -6.24
C VAL A 83 18.16 -10.67 -5.93
N GLU A 84 19.37 -11.02 -5.47
CA GLU A 84 20.38 -10.01 -5.10
C GLU A 84 20.85 -9.19 -6.29
N ARG A 85 21.05 -9.85 -7.44
CA ARG A 85 21.46 -9.21 -8.67
C ARG A 85 20.34 -8.28 -9.15
N VAL A 86 19.14 -8.83 -9.38
CA VAL A 86 18.00 -8.06 -9.90
C VAL A 86 17.59 -6.94 -8.93
N ASP A 87 17.68 -7.15 -7.62
CA ASP A 87 17.43 -6.12 -6.62
C ASP A 87 18.43 -4.96 -6.70
N ARG A 88 19.72 -5.27 -6.92
CA ARG A 88 20.74 -4.25 -7.14
C ARG A 88 20.47 -3.47 -8.43
N TRP A 89 20.15 -4.16 -9.53
CA TRP A 89 19.80 -3.52 -10.80
C TRP A 89 18.54 -2.65 -10.68
N TRP A 90 17.53 -3.12 -9.94
CA TRP A 90 16.31 -2.36 -9.68
C TRP A 90 16.58 -1.12 -8.82
N ARG A 91 17.42 -1.24 -7.78
CA ARG A 91 17.76 -0.13 -6.86
C ARG A 91 18.70 0.91 -7.45
N VAL A 92 19.73 0.47 -8.15
CA VAL A 92 20.83 1.33 -8.61
C VAL A 92 20.68 1.70 -10.07
N GLY A 93 19.95 0.92 -10.86
CA GLY A 93 19.67 1.21 -12.27
C GLY A 93 18.26 1.77 -12.46
N LEU A 94 17.23 0.94 -12.23
CA LEU A 94 15.86 1.27 -12.60
C LEU A 94 15.30 2.45 -11.81
N LEU A 95 15.43 2.45 -10.48
CA LEU A 95 14.94 3.53 -9.61
C LEU A 95 15.50 4.92 -9.99
N PRO A 96 16.83 5.13 -10.07
CA PRO A 96 17.36 6.44 -10.44
C PRO A 96 17.05 6.81 -11.89
N LEU A 97 17.00 5.84 -12.81
CA LEU A 97 16.56 6.10 -14.18
C LEU A 97 15.11 6.59 -14.23
N CYS A 98 14.21 5.94 -13.50
CA CYS A 98 12.81 6.37 -13.39
C CYS A 98 12.71 7.75 -12.73
N ALA A 99 13.50 8.03 -11.70
CA ALA A 99 13.55 9.35 -11.06
C ALA A 99 14.05 10.44 -12.03
N LEU A 100 15.07 10.14 -12.84
CA LEU A 100 15.59 11.04 -13.86
C LEU A 100 14.55 11.34 -14.94
N LEU A 101 13.78 10.34 -15.38
CA LEU A 101 12.71 10.49 -16.36
C LEU A 101 11.46 11.17 -15.79
N ALA A 102 11.22 11.05 -14.48
CA ALA A 102 10.08 11.66 -13.81
C ALA A 102 10.14 13.20 -13.85
N MET A 103 11.33 13.81 -13.80
CA MET A 103 11.50 15.27 -13.84
C MET A 103 10.97 15.91 -15.15
N PRO A 104 11.47 15.52 -16.35
CA PRO A 104 10.95 16.06 -17.60
C PRO A 104 9.50 15.60 -17.87
N ALA A 105 9.12 14.39 -17.44
CA ALA A 105 7.74 13.92 -17.54
C ALA A 105 6.79 14.82 -16.73
N ALA A 106 7.14 15.17 -15.49
CA ALA A 106 6.37 16.09 -14.66
C ALA A 106 6.32 17.50 -15.26
N GLY A 107 7.40 17.94 -15.92
CA GLY A 107 7.44 19.19 -16.69
C GLY A 107 6.63 19.19 -17.99
N GLY A 108 5.91 18.10 -18.31
CA GLY A 108 5.03 18.00 -19.47
C GLY A 108 5.69 17.44 -20.74
N PHE A 109 6.97 17.01 -20.67
CA PHE A 109 7.62 16.35 -21.80
C PHE A 109 7.10 14.92 -21.95
N LEU A 110 6.03 14.78 -22.73
CA LEU A 110 5.29 13.52 -22.92
C LEU A 110 6.16 12.31 -23.32
N PRO A 111 7.18 12.43 -24.21
CA PRO A 111 8.02 11.28 -24.56
C PRO A 111 8.74 10.66 -23.37
N ALA A 112 9.19 11.46 -22.40
CA ALA A 112 9.78 10.94 -21.16
C ALA A 112 8.72 10.25 -20.28
N GLY A 113 7.49 10.76 -20.25
CA GLY A 113 6.37 10.13 -19.54
C GLY A 113 6.03 8.75 -20.11
N TYR A 114 5.94 8.62 -21.43
CA TYR A 114 5.71 7.32 -22.09
C TYR A 114 6.87 6.36 -21.88
N LEU A 115 8.12 6.83 -21.95
CA LEU A 115 9.29 6.00 -21.67
C LEU A 115 9.31 5.50 -20.22
N LEU A 116 8.98 6.37 -19.26
CA LEU A 116 8.80 6.02 -17.85
C LEU A 116 7.71 4.94 -17.68
N GLY A 117 6.56 5.13 -18.31
CA GLY A 117 5.48 4.15 -18.29
C GLY A 117 5.88 2.80 -18.89
N ALA A 118 6.53 2.81 -20.05
CA ALA A 118 7.01 1.60 -20.70
C ALA A 118 8.04 0.86 -19.84
N LEU A 119 9.01 1.58 -19.25
CA LEU A 119 10.03 0.99 -18.38
C LEU A 119 9.42 0.36 -17.12
N THR A 120 8.48 1.05 -16.46
CA THR A 120 7.84 0.54 -15.24
C THR A 120 6.94 -0.66 -15.53
N LEU A 121 6.19 -0.65 -16.65
CA LEU A 121 5.40 -1.79 -17.12
C LEU A 121 6.29 -2.99 -17.47
N LEU A 122 7.39 -2.78 -18.19
CA LEU A 122 8.32 -3.85 -18.57
C LEU A 122 9.02 -4.44 -17.34
N ALA A 123 9.36 -3.61 -16.35
CA ALA A 123 9.88 -4.07 -15.07
C ALA A 123 8.85 -4.91 -14.29
N LEU A 124 7.59 -4.46 -14.21
CA LEU A 124 6.51 -5.21 -13.57
C LEU A 124 6.31 -6.55 -14.28
N LEU A 125 6.18 -6.55 -15.61
CA LEU A 125 5.95 -7.76 -16.40
C LEU A 125 7.13 -8.73 -16.29
N GLY A 126 8.37 -8.24 -16.40
CA GLY A 126 9.56 -9.08 -16.30
C GLY A 126 9.72 -9.74 -14.93
N THR A 127 9.45 -8.99 -13.85
CA THR A 127 9.50 -9.52 -12.48
C THR A 127 8.36 -10.48 -12.18
N MET A 128 7.16 -10.21 -12.71
CA MET A 128 6.01 -11.11 -12.65
C MET A 128 6.31 -12.42 -13.40
N LEU A 129 6.82 -12.37 -14.63
CA LEU A 129 7.19 -13.58 -15.40
C LEU A 129 8.28 -14.40 -14.68
N GLY A 130 9.26 -13.73 -14.07
CA GLY A 130 10.27 -14.40 -13.25
C GLY A 130 9.70 -15.07 -11.99
N MET A 131 8.64 -14.51 -11.41
CA MET A 131 7.86 -15.17 -10.36
C MET A 131 7.10 -16.38 -10.93
N LEU A 132 6.43 -16.24 -12.08
CA LEU A 132 5.64 -17.33 -12.67
C LEU A 132 6.49 -18.56 -13.05
N GLY A 133 7.72 -18.34 -13.51
CA GLY A 133 8.67 -19.43 -13.81
C GLY A 133 8.97 -20.34 -12.62
N GLN A 134 8.61 -19.91 -11.40
CA GLN A 134 8.80 -20.66 -10.16
C GLN A 134 7.51 -21.32 -9.64
N HIS A 135 6.41 -21.29 -10.39
CA HIS A 135 5.14 -21.92 -9.98
C HIS A 135 5.28 -23.42 -9.64
N ALA A 136 6.27 -24.11 -10.24
CA ALA A 136 6.55 -25.51 -9.96
C ALA A 136 7.10 -25.76 -8.55
N GLU A 137 7.84 -24.80 -7.97
CA GLU A 137 8.39 -24.92 -6.61
C GLU A 137 7.37 -24.55 -5.53
N TRP A 138 6.31 -23.80 -5.89
CA TRP A 138 5.24 -23.38 -4.98
C TRP A 138 4.13 -24.43 -4.90
N SER A 139 4.52 -25.70 -4.81
CA SER A 139 3.62 -26.86 -4.87
C SER A 139 2.63 -26.94 -3.68
N GLU A 140 2.87 -26.20 -2.60
CA GLU A 140 1.96 -26.13 -1.46
C GLU A 140 0.68 -25.36 -1.83
N ASP A 141 -0.49 -26.01 -1.67
CA ASP A 141 -1.79 -25.50 -2.14
C ASP A 141 -2.12 -24.08 -1.66
N SER A 142 -1.66 -23.67 -0.48
CA SER A 142 -1.91 -22.31 0.05
C SER A 142 -1.03 -21.23 -0.61
N ARG A 143 0.24 -21.53 -0.95
CA ARG A 143 1.11 -20.60 -1.69
C ARG A 143 0.63 -20.39 -3.13
N ARG A 144 -0.03 -21.38 -3.73
CA ARG A 144 -0.66 -21.24 -5.05
C ARG A 144 -1.74 -20.17 -5.08
N SER A 145 -2.55 -20.07 -4.02
CA SER A 145 -3.58 -19.04 -3.91
C SER A 145 -2.98 -17.63 -3.87
N ALA A 146 -1.93 -17.42 -3.05
CA ALA A 146 -1.20 -16.16 -3.00
C ALA A 146 -0.54 -15.83 -4.35
N ALA A 147 0.06 -16.82 -5.01
CA ALA A 147 0.64 -16.67 -6.35
C ALA A 147 -0.39 -16.22 -7.38
N GLY A 148 -1.55 -16.88 -7.40
CA GLY A 148 -2.65 -16.55 -8.29
C GLY A 148 -3.12 -15.12 -8.06
N LEU A 149 -3.30 -14.72 -6.79
CA LEU A 149 -3.74 -13.37 -6.45
C LEU A 149 -2.71 -12.31 -6.87
N LEU A 150 -1.42 -12.58 -6.67
CA LEU A 150 -0.33 -11.71 -7.11
C LEU A 150 -0.25 -11.59 -8.63
N THR A 151 -0.38 -12.70 -9.35
CA THR A 151 -0.36 -12.73 -10.82
C THR A 151 -1.56 -11.99 -11.39
N VAL A 152 -2.78 -12.28 -10.90
CA VAL A 152 -4.00 -11.59 -11.32
C VAL A 152 -3.89 -10.10 -11.02
N GLY A 153 -3.46 -9.74 -9.80
CA GLY A 153 -3.26 -8.34 -9.42
C GLY A 153 -2.22 -7.61 -10.28
N ALA A 154 -1.12 -8.27 -10.64
CA ALA A 154 -0.08 -7.68 -11.49
C ALA A 154 -0.56 -7.49 -12.94
N LEU A 155 -1.28 -8.47 -13.49
CA LEU A 155 -1.88 -8.37 -14.82
C LEU A 155 -2.91 -7.25 -14.89
N LEU A 156 -3.81 -7.17 -13.89
CA LEU A 156 -4.81 -6.11 -13.82
C LEU A 156 -4.15 -4.73 -13.68
N LEU A 157 -3.19 -4.59 -12.74
CA LEU A 157 -2.46 -3.33 -12.56
C LEU A 157 -1.71 -2.91 -13.83
N GLY A 158 -1.05 -3.86 -14.49
CA GLY A 158 -0.35 -3.62 -15.75
C GLY A 158 -1.30 -3.20 -16.87
N LEU A 159 -2.45 -3.86 -16.99
CA LEU A 159 -3.49 -3.53 -17.96
C LEU A 159 -4.09 -2.14 -17.71
N SER A 160 -4.50 -1.85 -16.47
CA SER A 160 -5.04 -0.56 -16.06
C SER A 160 -4.04 0.57 -16.34
N THR A 161 -2.78 0.35 -15.99
CA THR A 161 -1.70 1.30 -16.26
C THR A 161 -1.49 1.51 -17.76
N ALA A 162 -1.45 0.43 -18.55
CA ALA A 162 -1.32 0.52 -20.00
C ALA A 162 -2.49 1.28 -20.64
N LEU A 163 -3.73 1.01 -20.23
CA LEU A 163 -4.91 1.73 -20.74
C LEU A 163 -4.80 3.24 -20.50
N ILE A 164 -4.35 3.65 -19.31
CA ILE A 164 -4.15 5.06 -18.96
C ILE A 164 -3.03 5.69 -19.80
N LEU A 165 -1.90 4.99 -19.92
CA LEU A 165 -0.76 5.47 -20.71
C LEU A 165 -1.12 5.59 -22.19
N LEU A 166 -1.80 4.62 -22.79
CA LEU A 166 -2.24 4.72 -24.18
C LEU A 166 -3.36 5.76 -24.40
N GLY A 167 -3.85 6.40 -23.34
CA GLY A 167 -4.93 7.39 -23.45
C GLY A 167 -6.26 6.77 -23.88
N LEU A 168 -6.43 5.46 -23.69
CA LEU A 168 -7.64 4.73 -24.04
C LEU A 168 -8.71 5.09 -23.01
N ASN A 169 -9.48 6.15 -23.30
CA ASN A 169 -10.60 6.65 -22.50
C ASN A 169 -11.83 5.71 -22.55
N VAL A 170 -11.61 4.40 -22.41
CA VAL A 170 -12.66 3.37 -22.46
C VAL A 170 -13.58 3.46 -21.24
N LEU A 171 -13.03 3.88 -20.09
CA LEU A 171 -13.77 4.02 -18.84
C LEU A 171 -13.84 5.47 -18.35
N PRO A 172 -14.95 5.86 -17.67
CA PRO A 172 -15.02 7.13 -16.98
C PRO A 172 -13.96 7.19 -15.86
N ARG A 173 -13.45 8.40 -15.57
CA ARG A 173 -12.36 8.64 -14.61
C ARG A 173 -12.60 7.99 -13.23
N THR A 174 -13.83 7.97 -12.74
CA THR A 174 -14.20 7.33 -11.46
C THR A 174 -14.08 5.82 -11.50
N ALA A 175 -14.48 5.19 -12.60
CA ALA A 175 -14.36 3.76 -12.78
C ALA A 175 -12.88 3.37 -12.89
N MET A 176 -12.08 4.13 -13.65
CA MET A 176 -10.64 3.88 -13.76
C MET A 176 -9.94 3.92 -12.39
N LEU A 177 -10.26 4.91 -11.55
CA LEU A 177 -9.73 4.98 -10.18
C LEU A 177 -10.16 3.78 -9.33
N SER A 178 -11.39 3.31 -9.49
CA SER A 178 -11.91 2.15 -8.75
C SER A 178 -11.22 0.86 -9.18
N VAL A 179 -10.95 0.70 -10.48
CA VAL A 179 -10.21 -0.43 -11.05
C VAL A 179 -8.79 -0.45 -10.48
N ILE A 180 -8.03 0.65 -10.58
CA ILE A 180 -6.65 0.70 -10.05
C ILE A 180 -6.64 0.43 -8.53
N ALA A 181 -7.59 0.99 -7.78
CA ALA A 181 -7.68 0.73 -6.35
C ALA A 181 -7.92 -0.76 -6.06
N ALA A 182 -8.81 -1.41 -6.83
CA ALA A 182 -9.03 -2.84 -6.74
C ALA A 182 -7.76 -3.65 -7.07
N ASP A 183 -7.04 -3.29 -8.13
CA ASP A 183 -5.78 -3.95 -8.53
C ASP A 183 -4.75 -3.91 -7.39
N LEU A 184 -4.60 -2.74 -6.76
CA LEU A 184 -3.68 -2.53 -5.65
C LEU A 184 -4.12 -3.25 -4.37
N VAL A 185 -5.42 -3.35 -4.11
CA VAL A 185 -5.97 -4.14 -3.00
C VAL A 185 -5.69 -5.61 -3.21
N VAL A 186 -5.95 -6.13 -4.42
CA VAL A 186 -5.66 -7.52 -4.79
C VAL A 186 -4.17 -7.83 -4.59
N LEU A 187 -3.29 -6.96 -5.08
CA LEU A 187 -1.84 -7.11 -4.91
C LEU A 187 -1.41 -7.01 -3.43
N GLY A 188 -1.87 -5.99 -2.72
CA GLY A 188 -1.53 -5.77 -1.31
C GLY A 188 -2.00 -6.93 -0.43
N LEU A 189 -3.20 -7.45 -0.69
CA LEU A 189 -3.73 -8.64 -0.02
C LEU A 189 -2.94 -9.90 -0.38
N GLY A 190 -2.55 -10.06 -1.65
CA GLY A 190 -1.68 -11.17 -2.07
C GLY A 190 -0.35 -11.19 -1.33
N ILE A 191 0.26 -10.03 -1.13
CA ILE A 191 1.50 -9.89 -0.35
C ILE A 191 1.24 -10.17 1.14
N ALA A 192 0.12 -9.67 1.71
CA ALA A 192 -0.23 -9.95 3.10
C ALA A 192 -0.45 -11.45 3.37
N VAL A 193 -1.16 -12.13 2.47
CA VAL A 193 -1.43 -13.58 2.56
C VAL A 193 -0.13 -14.37 2.44
N LEU A 194 0.74 -14.00 1.49
CA LEU A 194 2.05 -14.65 1.34
C LEU A 194 2.89 -14.49 2.61
N ASP A 195 2.94 -13.28 3.17
CA ASP A 195 3.70 -12.99 4.38
C ASP A 195 3.11 -13.67 5.64
N ALA A 196 1.79 -13.83 5.72
CA ALA A 196 1.13 -14.62 6.77
C ALA A 196 1.44 -16.10 6.72
N TYR A 197 1.56 -16.63 5.51
CA TYR A 197 2.00 -17.99 5.32
C TYR A 197 3.45 -18.19 5.77
N ASP A 198 4.34 -17.28 5.41
CA ASP A 198 5.76 -17.35 5.78
C ASP A 198 5.98 -17.27 7.30
N GLU A 199 5.06 -16.63 8.03
CA GLU A 199 5.09 -16.52 9.49
C GLU A 199 4.21 -17.56 10.22
N GLY A 200 3.36 -18.30 9.50
CA GLY A 200 2.42 -19.26 10.09
C GLY A 200 1.29 -18.61 10.92
N GLU A 201 0.97 -17.34 10.69
CA GLU A 201 0.03 -16.57 11.50
C GLU A 201 -1.37 -16.42 10.86
N GLY A 202 -2.40 -16.30 11.72
CA GLY A 202 -3.78 -16.06 11.30
C GLY A 202 -4.04 -14.62 10.86
N LEU A 203 -3.93 -14.33 9.56
CA LEU A 203 -4.08 -12.98 9.00
C LEU A 203 -5.48 -12.36 9.15
N ARG A 204 -6.54 -13.16 8.94
CA ARG A 204 -7.89 -12.62 8.70
C ARG A 204 -8.44 -11.84 9.90
N ALA A 205 -8.32 -12.39 11.11
CA ALA A 205 -8.90 -11.79 12.30
C ALA A 205 -8.22 -10.45 12.65
N ASP A 206 -6.89 -10.41 12.62
CA ASP A 206 -6.13 -9.19 12.89
C ASP A 206 -6.40 -8.10 11.85
N MET A 207 -6.41 -8.46 10.56
CA MET A 207 -6.67 -7.53 9.48
C MET A 207 -8.10 -6.97 9.53
N ILE A 208 -9.11 -7.80 9.78
CA ILE A 208 -10.52 -7.34 9.94
C ILE A 208 -10.63 -6.43 11.16
N HIS A 209 -10.02 -6.81 12.28
CA HIS A 209 -10.02 -5.97 13.48
C HIS A 209 -9.39 -4.60 13.20
N SER A 210 -8.20 -4.56 12.58
CA SER A 210 -7.53 -3.33 12.17
C SER A 210 -8.39 -2.48 11.22
N LEU A 211 -9.02 -3.11 10.23
CA LEU A 211 -9.90 -2.44 9.27
C LEU A 211 -11.13 -1.84 9.95
N VAL A 212 -11.79 -2.58 10.84
CA VAL A 212 -13.00 -2.13 11.53
C VAL A 212 -12.68 -0.95 12.44
N VAL A 213 -11.62 -1.04 13.25
CA VAL A 213 -11.31 0.05 14.19
C VAL A 213 -10.81 1.29 13.46
N SER A 214 -9.94 1.14 12.46
CA SER A 214 -9.46 2.29 11.67
C SER A 214 -10.56 2.89 10.81
N GLY A 215 -11.42 2.07 10.20
CA GLY A 215 -12.57 2.49 9.41
C GLY A 215 -13.61 3.22 10.25
N ALA A 216 -13.95 2.72 11.43
CA ALA A 216 -14.86 3.39 12.36
C ALA A 216 -14.30 4.75 12.81
N THR A 217 -13.02 4.80 13.18
CA THR A 217 -12.36 6.05 13.59
C THR A 217 -12.31 7.05 12.44
N ALA A 218 -11.96 6.61 11.23
CA ALA A 218 -11.96 7.44 10.03
C ALA A 218 -13.37 7.92 9.66
N ALA A 219 -14.41 7.12 9.89
CA ALA A 219 -15.79 7.53 9.68
C ALA A 219 -16.23 8.61 10.68
N VAL A 220 -15.79 8.55 11.94
CA VAL A 220 -16.10 9.59 12.93
C VAL A 220 -15.41 10.92 12.56
N PHE A 221 -14.09 10.91 12.39
CA PHE A 221 -13.34 12.14 12.11
C PHE A 221 -13.54 12.65 10.68
N GLY A 222 -13.48 11.76 9.69
CA GLY A 222 -13.71 12.08 8.29
C GLY A 222 -15.18 12.41 8.01
N GLY A 223 -16.13 11.80 8.74
CA GLY A 223 -17.56 12.06 8.62
C GLY A 223 -17.94 13.51 8.92
N GLN A 224 -17.30 14.13 9.91
CA GLN A 224 -17.49 15.55 10.21
C GLN A 224 -17.08 16.45 9.03
N ALA A 225 -15.91 16.18 8.43
CA ALA A 225 -15.45 16.92 7.26
C ALA A 225 -16.27 16.60 6.00
N ALA A 226 -16.75 15.36 5.86
CA ALA A 226 -17.66 14.93 4.81
C ALA A 226 -19.01 15.69 4.88
N LEU A 227 -19.57 15.88 6.08
CA LEU A 227 -20.78 16.69 6.27
C LEU A 227 -20.53 18.14 5.84
N ALA A 228 -19.41 18.74 6.24
CA ALA A 228 -19.04 20.08 5.81
C ALA A 228 -18.92 20.18 4.27
N LEU A 229 -18.34 19.18 3.60
CA LEU A 229 -18.28 19.10 2.14
C LEU A 229 -19.67 19.01 1.51
N THR A 230 -20.60 18.24 2.08
CA THR A 230 -21.97 18.14 1.54
C THR A 230 -22.78 19.44 1.68
N LEU A 231 -22.56 20.20 2.75
CA LEU A 231 -23.30 21.43 3.04
C LEU A 231 -22.73 22.65 2.31
N VAL A 232 -21.40 22.75 2.21
CA VAL A 232 -20.69 23.94 1.72
C VAL A 232 -20.14 23.76 0.28
N GLY A 233 -20.07 22.51 -0.20
CA GLY A 233 -19.53 22.16 -1.51
C GLY A 233 -18.03 21.79 -1.50
N GLU A 234 -17.55 21.29 -2.65
CA GLU A 234 -16.18 20.78 -2.84
C GLU A 234 -15.14 21.92 -2.93
N ARG A 235 -14.83 22.58 -1.81
CA ARG A 235 -13.73 23.55 -1.73
C ARG A 235 -12.39 22.84 -1.49
N PRO A 236 -11.27 23.25 -2.11
CA PRO A 236 -9.98 22.56 -2.00
C PRO A 236 -9.49 22.43 -0.55
N VAL A 237 -9.72 23.47 0.26
CA VAL A 237 -9.38 23.45 1.70
C VAL A 237 -10.19 22.39 2.46
N LEU A 238 -11.48 22.25 2.18
CA LEU A 238 -12.34 21.24 2.81
C LEU A 238 -11.99 19.82 2.34
N VAL A 239 -11.63 19.67 1.06
CA VAL A 239 -11.13 18.41 0.50
C VAL A 239 -9.82 18.00 1.18
N ALA A 240 -8.87 18.94 1.31
CA ALA A 240 -7.61 18.70 2.03
C ALA A 240 -7.86 18.32 3.49
N LEU A 241 -8.76 19.03 4.18
CA LEU A 241 -9.14 18.73 5.57
C LEU A 241 -9.77 17.34 5.69
N PHE A 242 -10.66 16.97 4.77
CA PHE A 242 -11.32 15.66 4.76
C PHE A 242 -10.33 14.52 4.56
N PHE A 243 -9.49 14.58 3.52
CA PHE A 243 -8.47 13.55 3.29
C PHE A 243 -7.43 13.52 4.41
N GLY A 244 -7.03 14.69 4.93
CA GLY A 244 -6.12 14.80 6.07
C GLY A 244 -6.68 14.19 7.35
N ALA A 245 -7.96 14.43 7.66
CA ALA A 245 -8.64 13.85 8.82
C ALA A 245 -8.74 12.32 8.72
N VAL A 246 -9.12 11.80 7.54
CA VAL A 246 -9.16 10.35 7.27
C VAL A 246 -7.75 9.74 7.40
N ALA A 247 -6.75 10.37 6.79
CA ALA A 247 -5.36 9.92 6.87
C ALA A 247 -4.86 9.87 8.31
N ALA A 248 -5.09 10.94 9.09
CA ALA A 248 -4.66 11.04 10.48
C ALA A 248 -5.34 9.98 11.35
N ALA A 249 -6.66 9.79 11.20
CA ALA A 249 -7.42 8.77 11.93
C ALA A 249 -6.89 7.36 11.67
N ILE A 250 -6.70 6.99 10.39
CA ILE A 250 -6.17 5.67 10.02
C ILE A 250 -4.73 5.52 10.54
N THR A 251 -3.89 6.55 10.37
CA THR A 251 -2.48 6.50 10.79
C THR A 251 -2.35 6.30 12.29
N LEU A 252 -3.11 7.05 13.09
CA LEU A 252 -3.11 6.93 14.54
C LEU A 252 -3.51 5.53 14.98
N GLN A 253 -4.53 4.96 14.33
CA GLN A 253 -5.04 3.64 14.69
C GLN A 253 -4.09 2.51 14.29
N VAL A 254 -3.58 2.53 13.06
CA VAL A 254 -2.71 1.47 12.54
C VAL A 254 -1.33 1.53 13.21
N LEU A 255 -0.78 2.72 13.43
CA LEU A 255 0.53 2.90 14.06
C LEU A 255 0.45 3.06 15.59
N ASN A 256 -0.69 2.80 16.23
CA ASN A 256 -0.86 3.04 17.66
C ASN A 256 0.25 2.40 18.50
N ARG A 257 0.59 1.13 18.24
CA ARG A 257 1.68 0.43 18.96
C ARG A 257 3.04 1.10 18.74
N LEU A 258 3.34 1.50 17.51
CA LEU A 258 4.60 2.16 17.16
C LEU A 258 4.71 3.57 17.77
N LEU A 259 3.61 4.32 17.76
CA LEU A 259 3.52 5.64 18.38
C LEU A 259 3.64 5.55 19.89
N GLN A 260 3.05 4.52 20.52
CA GLN A 260 3.20 4.28 21.95
C GLN A 260 4.65 3.95 22.32
N VAL A 261 5.35 3.11 21.55
CA VAL A 261 6.78 2.83 21.79
C VAL A 261 7.62 4.10 21.64
N GLY A 262 7.33 4.92 20.63
CA GLY A 262 7.98 6.22 20.45
C GLY A 262 7.72 7.18 21.61
N ALA A 263 6.46 7.29 22.04
CA ALA A 263 6.04 8.14 23.14
C ALA A 263 6.63 7.67 24.47
N ASP A 264 6.61 6.36 24.75
CA ASP A 264 7.25 5.76 25.93
C ASP A 264 8.76 6.06 25.92
N ARG A 265 9.43 5.99 24.76
CA ARG A 265 10.87 6.30 24.65
C ARG A 265 11.20 7.78 24.89
N VAL A 266 10.29 8.69 24.52
CA VAL A 266 10.45 10.13 24.75
C VAL A 266 10.08 10.50 26.19
N ALA A 267 8.98 9.97 26.71
CA ALA A 267 8.49 10.24 28.06
C ALA A 267 9.42 9.65 29.14
N PHE A 268 9.97 8.46 28.88
CA PHE A 268 10.91 7.77 29.78
C PHE A 268 12.36 7.85 29.28
N ALA A 269 12.71 8.86 28.46
CA ALA A 269 14.08 9.07 28.00
C ALA A 269 15.07 9.23 29.17
N SER A 270 14.57 9.70 30.32
CA SER A 270 15.32 9.88 31.56
C SER A 270 15.41 8.63 32.44
N ASP A 271 14.62 7.58 32.17
CA ASP A 271 14.58 6.34 32.97
C ASP A 271 14.45 5.07 32.09
N PRO A 272 15.59 4.54 31.62
CA PRO A 272 15.60 3.39 30.72
C PRO A 272 15.18 2.06 31.39
N GLN A 273 15.26 1.95 32.72
CA GLN A 273 14.86 0.73 33.43
C GLN A 273 13.33 0.58 33.47
N LEU A 274 12.62 1.70 33.66
CA LEU A 274 11.15 1.74 33.62
C LEU A 274 10.58 1.44 32.23
N CYS A 275 11.27 1.89 31.17
CA CYS A 275 10.89 1.57 29.79
C CYS A 275 11.06 0.06 29.49
N ALA A 276 12.16 -0.54 29.93
CA ALA A 276 12.40 -1.98 29.78
C ALA A 276 11.33 -2.82 30.52
N ALA A 277 11.01 -2.46 31.77
CA ALA A 277 9.98 -3.13 32.57
C ALA A 277 8.58 -3.04 31.93
N ARG A 278 8.21 -1.90 31.32
CA ARG A 278 6.93 -1.75 30.61
C ARG A 278 6.85 -2.61 29.34
N ILE A 279 7.94 -2.69 28.58
CA ILE A 279 8.02 -3.53 27.38
C ILE A 279 7.87 -5.01 27.77
N GLU A 280 8.51 -5.44 28.85
CA GLU A 280 8.41 -6.80 29.37
C GLU A 280 7.01 -7.13 29.90
N LEU A 281 6.37 -6.24 30.66
CA LEU A 281 5.00 -6.45 31.13
C LEU A 281 4.00 -6.55 29.97
N ARG A 282 4.18 -5.72 28.93
CA ARG A 282 3.33 -5.73 27.74
C ARG A 282 3.54 -7.01 26.92
N SER A 283 4.78 -7.45 26.72
CA SER A 283 5.06 -8.70 26.00
C SER A 283 4.51 -9.92 26.73
N ALA A 284 4.62 -9.97 28.06
CA ALA A 284 4.00 -11.01 28.89
C ALA A 284 2.46 -10.98 28.79
N THR A 285 1.85 -9.80 28.79
CA THR A 285 0.39 -9.63 28.64
C THR A 285 -0.08 -10.08 27.26
N GLU A 286 0.64 -9.72 26.19
CA GLU A 286 0.32 -10.16 24.83
C GLU A 286 0.48 -11.67 24.65
N ALA A 287 1.50 -12.28 25.29
CA ALA A 287 1.69 -13.73 25.28
C ALA A 287 0.55 -14.45 26.03
N LEU A 288 0.08 -13.90 27.15
CA LEU A 288 -1.06 -14.43 27.89
C LEU A 288 -2.37 -14.30 27.12
N LEU A 289 -2.62 -13.16 26.47
CA LEU A 289 -3.78 -12.96 25.60
C LEU A 289 -3.77 -13.94 24.42
N ARG A 290 -2.61 -14.15 23.79
CA ARG A 290 -2.45 -15.08 22.67
C ARG A 290 -2.75 -16.54 23.07
N LYS A 291 -2.27 -16.95 24.25
CA LYS A 291 -2.54 -18.28 24.82
C LYS A 291 -4.01 -18.46 25.26
N GLY A 292 -4.65 -17.40 25.72
CA GLY A 292 -6.09 -17.39 26.04
C GLY A 292 -6.96 -17.59 24.79
N SER A 293 -6.58 -16.99 23.66
CA SER A 293 -7.24 -17.19 22.37
C SER A 293 -7.15 -18.63 21.86
N ASP A 294 -6.00 -19.29 22.08
CA ASP A 294 -5.74 -20.67 21.66
C ASP A 294 -6.53 -21.68 22.53
N ASN A 295 -6.67 -21.39 23.83
CA ASN A 295 -7.43 -22.23 24.76
C ASN A 295 -8.96 -22.10 24.60
N GLY A 296 -9.44 -21.01 23.97
CA GLY A 296 -10.85 -20.81 23.64
C GLY A 296 -11.35 -21.65 22.44
N LEU A 297 -10.44 -22.15 21.60
CA LEU A 297 -10.79 -23.02 20.45
C LEU A 297 -10.96 -24.50 20.83
N HIS A 298 -10.56 -24.89 22.04
CA HIS A 298 -10.67 -26.27 22.55
C HIS A 298 -11.84 -26.52 23.51
N THR A 299 -12.71 -25.54 23.75
CA THR A 299 -13.84 -25.64 24.70
C THR A 299 -15.23 -25.50 24.07
N GLY A 300 -15.35 -25.68 22.75
CA GLY A 300 -16.63 -25.80 22.05
C GLY A 300 -16.90 -27.23 21.58
N GLY A 301 -17.11 -28.14 22.53
CA GLY A 301 -17.68 -29.48 22.30
C GLY A 301 -19.07 -29.56 22.90
#